data_AF-A0A4Y7J9Q3-F1
#
_entry.id   AF-A0A4Y7J9Q3-F1
#
_cell.length_a   1.000
_cell.length_b   1.000
_cell.length_c   1.000
_cell.angle_alpha   90.00
_cell.angle_beta   90.00
_cell.angle_gamma   90.00
#
_symmetry.space_group_name_H-M   'P 1'
#
loop_
_entity.id
_entity.type
_entity.pdbx_description
1 polymer ?
#
loop_
_entity_poly.entity_id
_entity_poly.type
_entity_poly.pdbx_seq_one_letter_code
_entity_poly.pdbx_strand_id
1 'polypeptide(L)' 'MESHSKKTHGSIHDFTVKDGRGNDVDLSTYRGNFLLIVSVASQWYVSI' A
#
# COMPACT_ATOMS: atom_id res chain seq x y z
N MET A 1 -23.03 -5.28 -13.69
CA MET A 1 -23.29 -4.27 -12.65
C MET A 1 -22.30 -4.50 -11.53
N GLU A 2 -21.09 -3.91 -11.63
CA GLU A 2 -20.12 -3.97 -10.55
C GLU A 2 -20.47 -2.85 -9.56
N SER A 3 -21.06 -3.21 -8.43
CA SER A 3 -21.18 -2.31 -7.29
C SER A 3 -19.79 -2.07 -6.73
N HIS A 4 -19.11 -1.04 -7.23
CA HIS A 4 -17.89 -0.54 -6.64
C HIS A 4 -18.27 0.10 -5.29
N SER A 5 -18.30 -0.73 -4.23
CA SER A 5 -18.54 -0.29 -2.86
C SER A 5 -17.46 0.72 -2.52
N LYS A 6 -17.82 2.00 -2.60
CA LYS A 6 -16.97 3.13 -2.28
C LYS A 6 -16.62 3.00 -0.80
N LYS A 7 -15.48 2.35 -0.49
CA LYS A 7 -14.95 2.33 0.86
C LYS A 7 -14.74 3.80 1.25
N THR A 8 -15.56 4.26 2.20
CA THR A 8 -15.35 5.48 2.98
C THR A 8 -13.85 5.63 3.21
N HIS A 9 -13.30 6.80 2.85
CA HIS A 9 -11.86 7.13 2.91
C HIS A 9 -11.14 6.32 4.00
N GLY A 10 -10.57 5.17 3.60
CA GLY A 10 -9.92 4.25 4.52
C GLY A 10 -8.60 4.88 4.95
N SER A 11 -8.31 4.84 6.25
CA SER A 11 -7.00 5.25 6.72
C SER A 11 -5.96 4.31 6.10
N ILE A 12 -4.75 4.80 5.82
CA ILE A 12 -3.65 3.92 5.37
C ILE A 12 -3.39 2.78 6.38
N HIS A 13 -3.76 3.00 7.64
CA HIS A 13 -3.67 2.05 8.74
C HIS A 13 -4.70 0.91 8.68
N ASP A 14 -5.66 0.95 7.77
CA ASP A 14 -6.69 -0.09 7.61
C ASP A 14 -6.33 -1.11 6.53
N PHE A 15 -5.12 -1.00 5.97
CA PHE A 15 -4.63 -1.86 4.91
C PHE A 15 -3.61 -2.85 5.45
N THR A 16 -3.75 -4.10 5.02
CA THR A 16 -2.70 -5.13 5.12
C THR A 16 -1.99 -5.19 3.77
N VAL A 17 -0.67 -5.04 3.79
CA VAL A 17 0.19 -5.08 2.60
C VAL A 17 1.16 -6.25 2.70
N LYS A 18 1.71 -6.72 1.58
CA LYS A 18 2.77 -7.73 1.61
C LYS A 18 4.15 -7.09 1.55
N ASP A 19 5.06 -7.55 2.40
CA ASP A 19 6.47 -7.18 2.30
C ASP A 19 7.16 -7.84 1.09
N GLY A 20 8.41 -7.45 0.81
CA GLY A 20 9.20 -8.03 -0.28
C GLY A 20 9.54 -9.52 -0.10
N ARG A 21 9.22 -10.11 1.06
CA ARG A 21 9.38 -11.54 1.37
C ARG A 21 8.05 -12.30 1.28
N GLY A 22 6.94 -11.61 1.01
CA GLY A 22 5.60 -12.17 0.88
C GLY A 22 4.81 -12.30 2.19
N ASN A 23 5.30 -11.75 3.30
CA ASN A 23 4.58 -11.78 4.57
C ASN A 23 3.53 -10.66 4.61
N ASP A 24 2.39 -10.95 5.19
CA ASP A 24 1.35 -9.95 5.44
C ASP A 24 1.78 -9.03 6.59
N VAL A 25 1.79 -7.73 6.32
CA VAL A 25 2.13 -6.65 7.23
C VAL A 25 0.90 -5.76 7.38
N ASP A 26 0.38 -5.70 8.59
CA ASP A 26 -0.74 -4.83 8.93
C ASP A 26 -0.24 -3.40 9.19
N LEU A 27 -0.71 -2.42 8.42
CA LEU A 27 -0.33 -1.02 8.60
C LEU A 27 -0.98 -0.39 9.84
N SER A 28 -1.92 -1.08 10.50
CA SER A 28 -2.53 -0.61 11.75
C SER A 28 -1.53 -0.39 12.87
N THR A 29 -0.41 -1.14 12.87
CA THR A 29 0.64 -1.05 13.89
C THR A 29 1.39 0.28 13.86
N TYR A 30 1.32 1.03 12.76
CA TYR A 30 1.98 2.31 12.60
C TYR A 30 1.11 3.52 12.98
N ARG A 31 -0.09 3.29 13.53
CA ARG A 31 -0.95 4.37 14.05
C ARG A 31 -0.19 5.20 15.09
N GLY A 32 -0.16 6.51 14.89
CA GLY A 32 0.55 7.46 15.75
C GLY A 32 2.00 7.74 15.32
N ASN A 33 2.50 7.06 14.29
CA ASN A 33 3.82 7.31 13.71
C ASN A 33 3.67 7.92 12.30
N PHE A 34 4.71 8.63 11.86
CA PHE A 34 4.78 9.15 10.49
C PHE A 34 5.27 8.05 9.54
N LEU A 35 4.54 7.87 8.42
CA LEU A 35 4.85 6.91 7.36
C LEU A 35 5.21 7.67 6.09
N LEU A 36 6.30 7.29 5.43
CA LEU A 36 6.65 7.75 4.08
C LEU A 36 6.39 6.62 3.09
N ILE A 37 5.51 6.85 2.12
CA ILE A 37 5.21 5.89 1.05
C ILE A 37 5.91 6.38 -0.21
N VAL A 38 6.78 5.54 -0.77
CA VAL A 38 7.47 5.80 -2.04
C VAL A 38 7.09 4.72 -3.02
N SER A 39 6.60 5.11 -4.18
CA SER A 39 6.44 4.21 -5.33
C SER A 39 7.76 4.16 -6.10
N VAL A 40 8.35 2.99 -6.21
CA VAL A 40 9.59 2.76 -6.97
C VAL A 40 9.26 1.89 -8.19
N ALA A 41 9.56 2.38 -9.38
CA ALA A 41 9.55 1.59 -10.61
C ALA A 41 10.98 1.06 -10.84
N SER A 42 11.19 -0.25 -10.68
CA SER A 42 12.50 -0.89 -10.81
C SER A 42 13.02 -0.93 -12.26
N GLN A 43 12.14 -0.68 -13.24
CA GLN A 43 12.45 -0.69 -14.67
C GLN A 43 11.81 0.53 -15.35
N TRP A 44 12.47 1.68 -15.27
CA TRP A 44 12.04 2.89 -15.98
C TRP A 44 13.00 3.27 -17.11
N TYR A 45 14.17 2.62 -17.19
CA TYR A 45 15.26 2.98 -18.10
C TYR A 45 15.83 1.77 -18.84
N VAL A 46 15.01 1.00 -19.56
CA VAL A 46 15.52 0.09 -20.59
C VAL A 46 14.56 0.10 -21.77
N SER A 47 14.81 1.02 -22.70
CA SER A 47 14.50 0.85 -24.11
C SER A 47 15.43 1.77 -24.89
N ILE A 48 16.67 1.31 -25.10
CA ILE A 48 17.48 1.75 -26.24
C ILE A 48 17.63 0.58 -27.20
#